data_AF-A0A6P5BK02-F1
#
_entry.id   AF-A0A6P5BK02-F1
#
_cell.length_a   1.000
_cell.length_b   1.000
_cell.length_c   1.000
_cell.angle_alpha   90.00
_cell.angle_beta   90.00
_cell.angle_gamma   90.00
#
_symmetry.space_group_name_H-M   'P 1'
#
loop_
_entity.id
_entity.type
_entity.pdbx_description
1 polymer ?
#
loop_
_entity_poly.entity_id
_entity_poly.type
_entity_poly.pdbx_seq_one_letter_code
_entity_poly.pdbx_strand_id
1 'polypeptide(L)'
;MGPWSGSRLVALLLLVYGAGSVRGDTPANCTYPDLLGTWVFQVGSSGSQRDVNCSVMGPPEKKVVVHLKKLDTAYDDFGNSGHFTIIYNQGFEIVLNDYKWFAFFKDVTDLISQFFMQLGTVGMYDIPHLRNKLVIK
;
A
#
# COMPACT_ATOMS: atom_id res chain seq x y z
N MET A 1 38.54 -43.24 3.87
CA MET A 1 38.25 -41.86 4.32
C MET A 1 37.42 -41.20 3.22
N GLY A 2 36.09 -41.25 3.35
CA GLY A 2 35.18 -40.84 2.26
C GLY A 2 34.98 -39.32 2.20
N PRO A 3 35.03 -38.67 1.02
CA PRO A 3 34.83 -37.22 0.87
C PRO A 3 33.37 -36.76 1.00
N TRP A 4 32.47 -37.60 1.51
CA TRP A 4 31.02 -37.42 1.42
C TRP A 4 30.44 -36.40 2.44
N SER A 5 31.10 -36.13 3.58
CA SER A 5 30.51 -35.23 4.60
C SER A 5 30.60 -33.75 4.24
N GLY A 6 31.67 -33.31 3.54
CA GLY A 6 31.90 -31.89 3.22
C GLY A 6 30.92 -31.32 2.20
N SER A 7 30.54 -32.12 1.20
CA SER A 7 29.60 -31.69 0.14
C SER A 7 28.19 -31.42 0.66
N ARG A 8 27.72 -32.21 1.64
CA ARG A 8 26.39 -32.01 2.26
C ARG A 8 26.33 -30.75 3.11
N LEU A 9 27.39 -30.46 3.86
CA LEU A 9 27.50 -29.23 4.66
C LEU A 9 27.54 -27.97 3.79
N VAL A 10 28.29 -28.00 2.68
CA VAL A 10 28.34 -26.88 1.72
C VAL A 10 26.97 -26.66 1.06
N ALA A 11 26.30 -27.73 0.64
CA ALA A 11 24.95 -27.63 0.08
C ALA A 11 23.93 -27.07 1.08
N LEU A 12 24.03 -27.46 2.36
CA LEU A 12 23.14 -26.96 3.42
C LEU A 12 23.38 -25.48 3.73
N LEU A 13 24.64 -25.05 3.77
CA LEU A 13 25.02 -23.65 3.96
C LEU A 13 24.55 -22.76 2.81
N LEU A 14 24.66 -23.23 1.55
CA LEU A 14 24.12 -22.54 0.38
C LEU A 14 22.60 -22.41 0.41
N LEU A 15 21.89 -23.45 0.88
CA LEU A 15 20.43 -23.44 1.05
C LEU A 15 19.98 -22.43 2.11
N VAL A 16 20.66 -22.37 3.24
CA VAL A 16 20.35 -21.43 4.32
C VAL A 16 20.69 -19.99 3.92
N TYR A 17 21.77 -19.77 3.16
CA TYR A 17 22.16 -18.44 2.69
C TYR A 17 21.30 -17.93 1.53
N GLY A 18 20.73 -18.84 0.72
CA GLY A 18 19.81 -18.51 -0.37
C GLY A 18 18.37 -18.23 0.06
N ALA A 19 18.00 -18.57 1.29
CA ALA A 19 16.67 -18.30 1.84
C ALA A 19 16.57 -16.83 2.31
N GLY A 20 16.39 -15.91 1.35
CA GLY A 20 16.09 -14.52 1.66
C GLY A 20 14.79 -14.37 2.46
N SER A 21 14.76 -13.41 3.38
CA SER A 21 13.54 -13.05 4.13
C SER A 21 12.48 -12.53 3.17
N VAL A 22 11.51 -13.37 2.81
CA VAL A 22 10.33 -12.95 2.04
C VAL A 22 9.35 -12.32 3.02
N ARG A 23 9.21 -10.99 3.00
CA ARG A 23 8.03 -10.34 3.57
C ARG A 23 6.94 -10.37 2.53
N GLY A 24 5.90 -11.16 2.78
CA GLY A 24 4.73 -11.27 1.88
C GLY A 24 3.78 -10.07 2.03
N ASP A 25 3.53 -9.65 3.27
CA ASP A 25 2.55 -8.62 3.59
C ASP A 25 3.22 -7.30 3.97
N THR A 26 2.52 -6.19 3.71
CA THR A 26 2.86 -4.91 4.33
C THR A 26 2.46 -4.96 5.80
N PRO A 27 3.13 -4.20 6.69
CA PRO A 27 2.76 -4.20 8.10
C PRO A 27 1.46 -3.43 8.40
N ALA A 28 0.78 -2.90 7.38
CA ALA A 28 -0.53 -2.27 7.53
C ALA A 28 -1.59 -3.27 8.01
N ASN A 29 -2.49 -2.80 8.86
CA ASN A 29 -3.62 -3.56 9.38
C ASN A 29 -4.87 -2.69 9.46
N CYS A 30 -5.28 -2.13 8.32
CA CYS A 30 -6.43 -1.22 8.23
C CYS A 30 -7.74 -1.99 8.05
N THR A 31 -8.85 -1.39 8.50
CA THR A 31 -10.18 -2.00 8.43
C THR A 31 -11.04 -1.36 7.33
N TYR A 32 -12.12 -2.05 6.92
CA TYR A 32 -13.07 -1.51 5.95
C TYR A 32 -13.65 -0.13 6.33
N PRO A 33 -14.07 0.12 7.59
CA PRO A 33 -14.46 1.46 8.02
C PRO A 33 -13.38 2.53 7.85
N ASP A 34 -12.09 2.18 7.94
CA ASP A 34 -10.98 3.13 7.71
C ASP A 34 -10.87 3.56 6.24
N LEU A 35 -11.37 2.74 5.31
CA LEU A 35 -11.39 3.04 3.87
C LEU A 35 -12.53 4.00 3.49
N LEU A 36 -13.62 4.02 4.24
CA LEU A 36 -14.79 4.83 3.91
C LEU A 36 -14.52 6.33 4.05
N GLY A 37 -15.17 7.12 3.19
CA GLY A 37 -15.10 8.59 3.23
C GLY A 37 -14.47 9.18 1.97
N THR A 38 -13.92 10.39 2.12
CA THR A 38 -13.41 11.19 0.99
C THR A 38 -11.91 11.09 0.88
N TRP A 39 -11.42 10.69 -0.29
CA TRP A 39 -10.02 10.54 -0.65
C TRP A 39 -9.59 11.60 -1.66
N VAL A 40 -8.34 12.03 -1.54
CA VAL A 40 -7.69 12.98 -2.44
C VAL A 40 -6.44 12.32 -3.02
N PHE A 41 -6.50 11.99 -4.30
CA PHE A 41 -5.37 11.45 -5.05
C PHE A 41 -4.59 12.58 -5.71
N GLN A 42 -3.29 12.60 -5.44
CA GLN A 42 -2.30 13.48 -6.05
C GLN A 42 -1.61 12.68 -7.15
N VAL A 43 -1.99 12.92 -8.40
CA VAL A 43 -1.60 12.10 -9.54
C VAL A 43 -0.39 12.73 -10.24
N GLY A 44 0.63 11.91 -10.53
CA GLY A 44 1.80 12.28 -11.31
C GLY A 44 1.52 12.43 -12.81
N SER A 45 2.60 12.48 -13.59
CA SER A 45 2.52 12.72 -15.04
C SER A 45 1.74 11.65 -15.79
N SER A 46 0.72 12.09 -16.54
CA SER A 46 -0.16 11.22 -17.32
C SER A 46 0.52 10.70 -18.59
N GLY A 47 0.17 9.48 -19.03
CA GLY A 47 0.70 8.88 -20.25
C GLY A 47 1.97 8.03 -20.04
N SER A 48 2.32 7.75 -18.79
CA SER A 48 3.37 6.78 -18.47
C SER A 48 2.94 5.37 -18.94
N GLN A 49 3.88 4.60 -19.47
CA GLN A 49 3.63 3.21 -19.85
C GLN A 49 3.60 2.30 -18.61
N ARG A 50 3.23 1.03 -18.79
CA ARG A 50 3.16 0.01 -17.73
C ARG A 50 4.46 -0.20 -16.93
N ASP A 51 5.59 0.25 -17.45
CA ASP A 51 6.93 0.16 -16.85
C ASP A 51 7.27 1.36 -15.96
N VAL A 52 6.28 2.21 -15.66
CA VAL A 52 6.44 3.36 -14.78
C VAL A 52 6.93 2.94 -13.39
N ASN A 53 8.01 3.55 -12.93
CA ASN A 53 8.50 3.38 -11.58
C ASN A 53 7.74 4.30 -10.62
N CYS A 54 6.80 3.73 -9.85
CA CYS A 54 6.04 4.44 -8.81
C CYS A 54 6.80 4.56 -7.47
N SER A 55 7.95 3.92 -7.32
CA SER A 55 8.81 4.08 -6.12
C SER A 55 9.49 5.46 -6.08
N VAL A 56 9.66 6.09 -7.24
CA VAL A 56 10.18 7.46 -7.35
C VAL A 56 9.04 8.36 -7.81
N MET A 57 8.26 8.85 -6.84
CA MET A 57 7.18 9.79 -7.09
C MET A 57 7.77 11.17 -7.41
N GLY A 58 7.53 11.66 -8.62
CA GLY A 58 7.80 13.05 -9.01
C GLY A 58 6.77 14.02 -8.39
N PRO A 59 6.84 15.32 -8.73
CA PRO A 59 5.83 16.27 -8.27
C PRO A 59 4.45 15.86 -8.80
N PRO A 60 3.39 15.94 -7.98
CA PRO A 60 2.03 15.68 -8.45
C PRO A 60 1.58 16.79 -9.40
N GLU A 61 0.94 16.41 -10.50
CA GLU A 61 0.46 17.32 -11.54
C GLU A 61 -1.06 17.51 -11.47
N LYS A 62 -1.80 16.52 -10.96
CA LYS A 62 -3.26 16.52 -10.93
C LYS A 62 -3.79 16.13 -9.56
N LYS A 63 -5.00 16.59 -9.25
CA LYS A 63 -5.73 16.23 -8.03
C LYS A 63 -7.08 15.60 -8.42
N VAL A 64 -7.38 14.42 -7.88
CA VAL A 64 -8.65 13.72 -8.06
C VAL A 64 -9.28 13.50 -6.69
N VAL A 65 -10.56 13.81 -6.55
CA VAL A 65 -11.32 13.58 -5.31
C VAL A 65 -12.28 12.42 -5.56
N VAL A 66 -12.26 11.43 -4.67
CA VAL A 66 -13.10 10.24 -4.75
C VAL A 66 -13.78 10.01 -3.41
N HIS A 67 -15.06 9.67 -3.45
CA HIS A 67 -15.87 9.36 -2.28
C HIS A 67 -16.22 7.88 -2.26
N LEU A 68 -15.92 7.22 -1.15
CA LEU A 68 -16.17 5.80 -0.95
C LEU A 68 -17.29 5.63 0.08
N LYS A 69 -18.41 5.05 -0.38
CA LYS A 69 -19.61 4.85 0.41
C LYS A 69 -19.95 3.37 0.49
N LYS A 70 -20.34 2.93 1.69
CA LYS A 70 -20.84 1.58 1.93
C LYS A 70 -21.97 1.21 0.94
N LEU A 71 -22.00 0.02 0.35
CA LEU A 71 -21.15 -1.17 0.56
C LEU A 71 -19.88 -1.23 -0.29
N ASP A 72 -19.91 -0.67 -1.49
CA ASP A 72 -18.83 -0.77 -2.47
C ASP A 72 -18.91 0.37 -3.49
N THR A 73 -19.67 1.44 -3.22
CA THR A 73 -19.91 2.52 -4.18
C THR A 73 -18.81 3.57 -4.13
N ALA A 74 -18.18 3.83 -5.28
CA ALA A 74 -17.26 4.95 -5.48
C ALA A 74 -17.90 6.01 -6.38
N TYR A 75 -17.71 7.29 -6.08
CA TYR A 75 -18.14 8.39 -6.94
C TYR A 75 -17.19 9.59 -6.86
N ASP A 76 -17.19 10.44 -7.88
CA ASP A 76 -16.41 11.68 -7.93
C ASP A 76 -17.30 12.93 -7.95
N ASP A 77 -16.67 14.11 -7.90
CA ASP A 77 -17.34 15.41 -7.95
C ASP A 77 -18.01 15.71 -9.31
N PHE A 78 -17.72 14.91 -10.34
CA PHE A 78 -18.28 15.07 -11.69
C PHE A 78 -19.53 14.22 -11.91
N GLY A 79 -19.95 13.44 -10.91
CA GLY A 79 -21.13 12.58 -10.97
C GLY A 79 -20.87 11.22 -11.60
N ASN A 80 -19.61 10.85 -11.84
CA ASN A 80 -19.28 9.48 -12.24
C ASN A 80 -19.46 8.54 -11.04
N SER A 81 -19.85 7.30 -11.33
CA SER A 81 -20.00 6.26 -10.32
C SER A 81 -19.29 4.98 -10.73
N GLY A 82 -18.89 4.20 -9.75
CA GLY A 82 -18.17 2.96 -9.93
C GLY A 82 -18.12 2.17 -8.63
N HIS A 83 -17.15 1.26 -8.54
CA HIS A 83 -17.05 0.32 -7.43
C HIS A 83 -15.68 0.36 -6.76
N PHE A 84 -15.62 0.02 -5.48
CA PHE A 84 -14.37 -0.19 -4.77
C PHE A 84 -14.42 -1.46 -3.94
N THR A 85 -13.24 -2.02 -3.65
CA THR A 85 -13.08 -3.14 -2.75
C THR A 85 -11.85 -2.94 -1.88
N ILE A 86 -11.94 -3.40 -0.63
CA ILE A 86 -10.78 -3.49 0.26
C ILE A 86 -10.04 -4.79 -0.03
N ILE A 87 -8.72 -4.73 -0.06
CA ILE A 87 -7.85 -5.89 -0.22
C ILE A 87 -7.37 -6.27 1.18
N TYR A 88 -8.15 -7.16 1.81
CA TYR A 88 -7.96 -7.62 3.18
C TYR A 88 -7.78 -6.44 4.16
N ASN A 89 -6.57 -6.22 4.66
CA ASN A 89 -6.19 -5.10 5.52
C ASN A 89 -5.01 -4.29 4.96
N GLN A 90 -4.62 -4.58 3.71
CA GLN A 90 -3.37 -4.15 3.09
C GLN A 90 -3.55 -2.91 2.21
N GLY A 91 -4.68 -2.82 1.52
CA GLY A 91 -4.93 -1.77 0.55
C GLY A 91 -6.33 -1.82 -0.02
N PHE A 92 -6.52 -1.21 -1.17
CA PHE A 92 -7.81 -1.16 -1.85
C PHE A 92 -7.65 -1.04 -3.36
N GLU A 93 -8.73 -1.39 -4.08
CA GLU A 93 -8.89 -1.14 -5.50
C GLU A 93 -10.18 -0.32 -5.73
N ILE A 94 -10.14 0.69 -6.60
CA ILE A 94 -11.30 1.47 -7.03
C ILE A 94 -11.36 1.46 -8.55
N VAL A 95 -12.53 1.16 -9.11
CA VAL A 95 -12.82 1.27 -10.54
C VAL A 95 -13.82 2.40 -10.73
N LEU A 96 -13.40 3.50 -11.36
CA LEU A 96 -14.22 4.71 -11.53
C LEU A 96 -13.81 5.46 -12.81
N ASN A 97 -14.80 5.88 -13.61
CA ASN A 97 -14.60 6.66 -14.83
C ASN A 97 -13.59 6.02 -15.81
N ASP A 98 -13.69 4.70 -16.01
CA ASP A 98 -12.77 3.88 -16.81
C ASP A 98 -11.30 3.82 -16.34
N TYR A 99 -11.00 4.33 -15.14
CA TYR A 99 -9.70 4.18 -14.47
C TYR A 99 -9.78 3.17 -13.33
N LYS A 100 -8.65 2.47 -13.10
CA LYS A 100 -8.43 1.63 -11.93
C LYS A 100 -7.37 2.25 -11.03
N TRP A 101 -7.71 2.41 -9.76
CA TRP A 101 -6.85 2.94 -8.72
C TRP A 101 -6.50 1.82 -7.76
N PHE A 102 -5.21 1.66 -7.47
CA PHE A 102 -4.73 0.67 -6.50
C PHE A 102 -3.64 1.29 -5.64
N ALA A 103 -3.74 1.09 -4.33
CA ALA A 103 -2.72 1.50 -3.38
C ALA A 103 -2.74 0.59 -2.14
N PHE A 104 -1.56 0.37 -1.57
CA PHE A 104 -1.44 -0.11 -0.19
C PHE A 104 -1.69 1.04 0.78
N PHE A 105 -2.24 0.73 1.94
CA PHE A 105 -2.31 1.70 3.03
C PHE A 105 -0.90 2.08 3.47
N LYS A 106 -0.71 3.36 3.78
CA LYS A 106 0.57 3.84 4.28
C LYS A 106 0.81 3.26 5.67
N ASP A 107 1.85 2.46 5.80
CA ASP A 107 2.33 1.99 7.10
C ASP A 107 3.17 3.09 7.79
N VAL A 108 3.09 3.15 9.10
CA VAL A 108 3.81 4.11 9.93
C VAL A 108 5.08 3.45 10.48
N THR A 109 5.97 3.01 9.58
CA THR A 109 7.30 2.46 9.94
C THR A 109 8.38 3.53 10.05
N ASP A 110 8.04 4.80 10.27
CA ASP A 110 9.03 5.74 10.80
C ASP A 110 9.36 5.29 12.23
N LEU A 111 10.65 5.15 12.56
CA LEU A 111 11.19 4.67 13.85
C LEU A 111 10.48 5.27 15.08
N ILE A 112 10.01 6.51 14.93
CA ILE A 112 9.26 7.28 15.92
C ILE A 112 7.87 6.66 16.18
N SER A 113 7.17 6.21 15.15
CA SER A 113 5.81 5.67 15.26
C SER A 113 5.77 4.22 15.76
N GLN A 114 6.82 3.42 15.53
CA GLN A 114 6.98 2.14 16.23
C GLN A 114 7.10 2.35 17.75
N PHE A 115 7.87 3.36 18.18
CA PHE A 115 8.01 3.71 19.59
C PHE A 115 6.67 4.14 20.22
N PHE A 116 5.87 4.95 19.52
CA PHE A 116 4.54 5.38 19.98
C PHE A 116 3.48 4.27 19.98
N MET A 117 3.53 3.34 19.01
CA MET A 117 2.66 2.16 18.98
C MET A 117 2.98 1.19 20.14
N GLN A 118 4.26 1.04 20.51
CA GLN A 118 4.69 0.21 21.64
C GLN A 118 4.37 0.83 23.00
N LEU A 119 4.30 2.15 23.09
CA LEU A 119 3.93 2.91 24.28
C LEU A 119 2.40 3.18 24.38
N GLY A 120 1.62 2.81 23.35
CA GLY A 120 0.17 3.01 23.31
C GLY A 120 -0.28 4.47 23.26
N THR A 121 0.60 5.39 22.87
CA THR A 121 0.39 6.83 23.04
C THR A 121 -0.05 7.58 21.78
N VAL A 122 0.16 7.02 20.58
CA VAL A 122 -0.37 7.59 19.33
C VAL A 122 -0.66 6.45 18.34
N GLY A 123 -1.94 6.28 17.97
CA GLY A 123 -2.33 5.38 16.91
C GLY A 123 -2.31 6.08 15.54
N MET A 124 -2.25 5.32 14.45
CA MET A 124 -2.52 5.83 13.09
C MET A 124 -3.91 6.51 12.95
N TYR A 125 -4.75 6.40 13.99
CA TYR A 125 -6.03 7.08 14.18
C TYR A 125 -5.90 8.56 14.57
N ASP A 126 -4.75 9.02 15.05
CA ASP A 126 -4.56 10.39 15.56
C ASP A 126 -4.13 11.41 14.50
N ILE A 127 -3.97 10.99 13.23
CA ILE A 127 -3.56 11.88 12.12
C ILE A 127 -4.55 11.77 10.93
N PRO A 128 -5.82 12.19 11.11
CA PRO A 128 -6.88 12.04 10.09
C PRO A 128 -6.59 12.83 8.79
N HIS A 129 -5.88 13.95 8.86
CA HIS A 129 -5.61 14.79 7.68
C HIS A 129 -4.59 14.20 6.69
N LEU A 130 -3.80 13.21 7.11
CA LEU A 130 -2.83 12.52 6.24
C LEU A 130 -3.33 11.15 5.74
N ARG A 131 -4.40 10.59 6.34
CA ARG A 131 -4.94 9.28 5.95
C ARG A 131 -5.36 9.24 4.48
N ASN A 132 -6.07 10.28 4.05
CA ASN A 132 -6.82 10.23 2.81
C ASN A 132 -6.12 10.92 1.63
N LYS A 133 -4.83 11.23 1.76
CA LYS A 133 -4.04 11.85 0.70
C LYS A 133 -3.02 10.84 0.19
N LEU A 134 -3.23 10.34 -1.02
CA LEU A 134 -2.32 9.40 -1.69
C LEU A 134 -1.65 10.07 -2.87
N VAL A 135 -0.38 9.74 -3.09
CA VAL A 135 0.33 10.11 -4.32
C VAL A 135 0.34 8.87 -5.22
N ILE A 136 -0.16 9.01 -6.44
CA ILE A 136 -0.34 7.94 -7.42
C ILE A 136 0.28 8.43 -8.73
N LYS A 137 0.84 7.54 -9.58
CA LYS A 137 1.40 7.94 -10.88
C LYS A 137 0.53 7.45 -12.01
#